data_AF-A0A6N9T5I4-F1
#
_entry.id   AF-A0A6N9T5I4-F1
#
_cell.length_a   1.000
_cell.length_b   1.000
_cell.length_c   1.000
_cell.angle_alpha   90.00
_cell.angle_beta   90.00
_cell.angle_gamma   90.00
#
_symmetry.space_group_name_H-M   'P 1'
#
loop_
_entity.id
_entity.type
_entity.pdbx_description
1 polymer ?
#
loop_
_entity_poly.entity_id
_entity_poly.type
_entity_poly.pdbx_seq_one_letter_code
_entity_poly.pdbx_strand_id
1 'polypeptide(L)'
;MSDLAERAAGLLGSTVAETRPFAGGSLSSIEFLRLADGREMLVKSSPSPRAEARMLQAIRAAGVPAPEVFAADDVVLAIERLPDDGGLSHAWTDLGRVLAKLHDTTGEAYGWEDDYAFNRLAIRNTASDDWPRFYAENRLLAAARGTGADVERRVEALCRRLGDVLPKTPRPSLLHGDLWSGNVLASKGRISGLIDPACYHGDGEIDIAMLGLFARPTGAFFEAYGALPAGHRERAPVYALWPALVHLNLFGSGYRGMVEGYLAQAGFCGRLSSPADAYPASARFGLSLFRRTATYRSMSQPTIITVAITGSLPKKADNRAVPITVAEQIESTHEAFEAGASLVHCHVRNDDETPSSDPEKFARLMEGVRKHCPGMIVQFSTGGRSGNGRERGGMLSLKPDMASLSTGSVNFPTRVYENAPDLVDWLAEEMLRYGVKPEIEAFDLSMIFQAATMTKDGRIAGPLHVQFVMGVKNAMPADRDSFAFFAKTLNRLAPDATFTGAGIGRHQTTLIDWSLEEGGHCRTGLEDNVRLSRDELAPSNAALVRLAVERCEAHGRRAATPDEARRILSLAAA
;
A
#
# COMPACT_ATOMS: atom_id res chain seq x y z
N MET A 1 28.37 6.34 -16.39
CA MET A 1 27.42 7.28 -17.03
C MET A 1 26.30 6.45 -17.63
N SER A 2 25.08 6.97 -17.67
CA SER A 2 23.91 6.22 -18.15
C SER A 2 23.80 6.29 -19.67
N ASP A 3 23.51 5.15 -20.30
CA ASP A 3 23.26 5.04 -21.75
C ASP A 3 22.10 5.94 -22.22
N LEU A 4 21.09 6.15 -21.36
CA LEU A 4 19.95 7.03 -21.63
C LEU A 4 20.37 8.50 -21.76
N ALA A 5 21.22 8.98 -20.85
CA ALA A 5 21.69 10.36 -20.83
C ALA A 5 22.56 10.68 -22.05
N GLU A 6 23.45 9.75 -22.44
CA GLU A 6 24.30 9.90 -23.63
C GLU A 6 23.46 9.93 -24.91
N ARG A 7 22.45 9.06 -25.01
CA ARG A 7 21.55 9.05 -26.17
C ARG A 7 20.74 10.34 -26.30
N ALA A 8 20.18 10.84 -25.20
CA ALA A 8 19.46 12.11 -25.19
C ALA A 8 20.37 13.29 -25.57
N ALA A 9 21.60 13.33 -25.05
CA ALA A 9 22.58 14.36 -25.40
C ALA A 9 22.91 14.32 -26.90
N GLY A 10 23.07 13.13 -27.47
CA GLY A 10 23.29 12.92 -28.91
C GLY A 10 22.14 13.44 -29.78
N LEU A 11 20.88 13.14 -29.40
CA LEU A 11 19.69 13.67 -30.10
C LEU A 11 19.63 15.20 -30.07
N LEU A 12 20.14 15.82 -28.99
CA LEU A 12 20.15 17.26 -28.78
C LEU A 12 21.43 17.95 -29.29
N GLY A 13 22.33 17.22 -29.94
CA GLY A 13 23.57 17.73 -30.51
C GLY A 13 24.57 18.25 -29.46
N SER A 14 24.59 17.65 -28.27
CA SER A 14 25.40 18.09 -27.13
C SER A 14 26.06 16.91 -26.41
N THR A 15 26.78 17.18 -25.34
CA THR A 15 27.41 16.16 -24.47
C THR A 15 26.89 16.26 -23.04
N VAL A 16 26.95 15.14 -22.32
CA VAL A 16 26.55 15.07 -20.91
C VAL A 16 27.58 15.81 -20.05
N ALA A 17 27.13 16.80 -19.27
CA ALA A 17 27.95 17.46 -18.25
C ALA A 17 27.72 16.84 -16.86
N GLU A 18 26.46 16.54 -16.53
CA GLU A 18 26.08 15.95 -15.26
C GLU A 18 24.87 15.04 -15.47
N THR A 19 24.89 13.87 -14.83
CA THR A 19 23.70 13.04 -14.65
C THR A 19 23.58 12.63 -13.19
N ARG A 20 22.34 12.54 -12.70
CA ARG A 20 22.04 11.92 -11.42
C ARG A 20 20.69 11.21 -11.48
N PRO A 21 20.52 10.09 -10.75
CA PRO A 21 19.21 9.47 -10.59
C PRO A 21 18.18 10.50 -10.10
N PHE A 22 17.00 10.49 -10.68
CA PHE A 22 15.89 11.33 -10.27
C PHE A 22 14.74 10.43 -9.82
N ALA A 23 14.19 10.71 -8.64
CA ALA A 23 13.04 9.96 -8.16
C ALA A 23 11.81 10.31 -9.01
N GLY A 24 11.20 9.32 -9.66
CA GLY A 24 9.93 9.49 -10.37
C GLY A 24 9.50 8.23 -11.14
N GLY A 25 8.20 7.94 -11.12
CA GLY A 25 7.54 6.86 -11.87
C GLY A 25 7.75 5.43 -11.32
N SER A 26 6.64 4.68 -11.17
CA SER A 26 6.68 3.26 -10.77
C SER A 26 7.10 2.31 -11.91
N LEU A 27 7.15 2.81 -13.15
CA LEU A 27 7.24 2.01 -14.38
C LEU A 27 8.43 2.36 -15.29
N SER A 28 9.17 3.45 -15.01
CA SER A 28 10.25 3.98 -15.86
C SER A 28 11.44 4.45 -15.04
N SER A 29 12.66 4.26 -15.55
CA SER A 29 13.85 4.90 -14.97
C SER A 29 13.91 6.36 -15.39
N ILE A 30 14.05 7.28 -14.43
CA ILE A 30 14.18 8.73 -14.69
C ILE A 30 15.53 9.23 -14.18
N GLU A 31 16.19 10.05 -14.99
CA GLU A 31 17.44 10.70 -14.64
C GLU A 31 17.35 12.19 -14.90
N PHE A 32 17.99 12.97 -14.04
CA PHE A 32 18.27 14.36 -14.33
C PHE A 32 19.50 14.44 -15.22
N LEU A 33 19.41 15.23 -16.28
CA LEU A 33 20.49 15.49 -17.23
C LEU A 33 20.77 16.99 -17.33
N ARG A 34 22.03 17.37 -17.11
CA ARG A 34 22.59 18.67 -17.49
C ARG A 34 23.53 18.48 -18.68
N LEU A 35 23.27 19.19 -19.77
CA LEU A 35 24.13 19.21 -20.96
C LEU A 35 25.30 20.19 -20.80
N ALA A 36 26.36 20.01 -21.59
CA ALA A 36 27.54 20.89 -21.60
C ALA A 36 27.22 22.34 -22.01
N ASP A 37 26.14 22.54 -22.78
CA ASP A 37 25.62 23.87 -23.14
C ASP A 37 24.73 24.51 -22.05
N GLY A 38 24.57 23.85 -20.90
CA GLY A 38 23.85 24.36 -19.74
C GLY A 38 22.35 24.05 -19.69
N ARG A 39 21.78 23.41 -20.73
CA ARG A 39 20.37 22.96 -20.69
C ARG A 39 20.18 21.86 -19.64
N GLU A 40 19.06 21.93 -18.91
CA GLU A 40 18.66 20.94 -17.91
C GLU A 40 17.34 20.26 -18.32
N MET A 41 17.24 18.96 -18.08
CA MET A 41 16.05 18.16 -18.43
C MET A 41 15.93 16.91 -17.57
N LEU A 42 14.77 16.26 -17.65
CA LEU A 42 14.59 14.88 -17.23
C LEU A 42 14.66 13.98 -18.46
N VAL A 43 15.38 12.88 -18.36
CA VAL A 43 15.40 11.82 -19.37
C VAL A 43 14.79 10.56 -18.78
N LYS A 44 13.87 9.93 -19.52
CA LYS A 44 13.22 8.70 -19.10
C LYS A 44 13.20 7.65 -20.19
N SER A 45 13.21 6.39 -19.76
CA SER A 45 12.85 5.25 -20.60
C SER A 45 11.35 4.99 -20.46
N SER A 46 10.67 4.60 -21.54
CA SER A 46 9.30 4.09 -21.47
C SER A 46 9.05 3.07 -22.59
N PRO A 47 7.96 2.27 -22.53
CA PRO A 47 7.69 1.26 -23.56
C PRO A 47 7.54 1.84 -24.98
N SER A 48 7.15 3.11 -25.11
CA SER A 48 7.07 3.82 -26.38
C SER A 48 7.30 5.33 -26.17
N PRO A 49 8.57 5.78 -26.09
CA PRO A 49 8.89 7.17 -25.75
C PRO A 49 8.39 8.17 -26.79
N ARG A 50 8.36 7.77 -28.07
CA ARG A 50 7.75 8.58 -29.15
C ARG A 50 6.24 8.76 -28.98
N ALA A 51 5.52 7.74 -28.53
CA ALA A 51 4.07 7.85 -28.32
C ALA A 51 3.80 8.79 -27.13
N GLU A 52 4.53 8.61 -26.03
CA GLU A 52 4.44 9.47 -24.85
C GLU A 52 4.75 10.95 -25.19
N ALA A 53 5.79 11.20 -25.99
CA ALA A 53 6.11 12.53 -26.51
C ALA A 53 4.91 13.18 -27.23
N ARG A 54 4.24 12.45 -28.13
CA ARG A 54 3.08 12.97 -28.88
C ARG A 54 1.91 13.28 -27.95
N MET A 55 1.69 12.46 -26.93
CA MET A 55 0.62 12.68 -25.94
C MET A 55 0.90 13.91 -25.06
N LEU A 56 2.13 14.10 -24.60
CA LEU A 56 2.55 15.31 -23.87
C LEU A 56 2.42 16.57 -24.74
N GLN A 57 2.82 16.49 -26.00
CA GLN A 57 2.66 17.57 -26.97
C GLN A 57 1.19 17.91 -27.21
N ALA A 58 0.30 16.91 -27.27
CA ALA A 58 -1.14 17.12 -27.40
C ALA A 58 -1.74 17.83 -26.18
N ILE A 59 -1.37 17.43 -24.95
CA ILE A 59 -1.81 18.11 -23.72
C ILE A 59 -1.33 19.57 -23.71
N ARG A 60 -0.07 19.82 -24.09
CA ARG A 60 0.47 21.18 -24.18
C ARG A 60 -0.22 22.01 -25.27
N ALA A 61 -0.56 21.40 -26.41
CA ALA A 61 -1.29 22.04 -27.50
C ALA A 61 -2.74 22.41 -27.10
N ALA A 62 -3.36 21.65 -26.20
CA ALA A 62 -4.62 22.02 -25.55
C ALA A 62 -4.49 23.24 -24.60
N GLY A 63 -3.27 23.75 -24.40
CA GLY A 63 -2.98 24.90 -23.56
C GLY A 63 -3.02 24.57 -22.06
N VAL A 64 -2.79 23.30 -21.72
CA VAL A 64 -2.76 22.79 -20.35
C VAL A 64 -1.29 22.58 -19.93
N PRO A 65 -0.93 22.78 -18.64
CA PRO A 65 0.43 22.54 -18.19
C PRO A 65 0.87 21.09 -18.43
N ALA A 66 1.95 20.91 -19.21
CA ALA A 66 2.63 19.65 -19.46
C ALA A 66 4.08 19.96 -19.86
N PRO A 67 5.04 19.06 -19.56
CA PRO A 67 6.44 19.32 -19.83
C PRO A 67 6.69 19.48 -21.34
N GLU A 68 7.55 20.43 -21.69
CA GLU A 68 8.07 20.52 -23.06
C GLU A 68 8.86 19.25 -23.42
N VAL A 69 8.64 18.73 -24.61
CA VAL A 69 9.41 17.60 -25.15
C VAL A 69 10.59 18.15 -25.93
N PHE A 70 11.81 17.95 -25.43
CA PHE A 70 13.03 18.39 -26.10
C PHE A 70 13.47 17.41 -27.19
N ALA A 71 13.40 16.12 -26.91
CA ALA A 71 13.75 15.07 -27.87
C ALA A 71 13.09 13.74 -27.49
N ALA A 72 12.81 12.91 -28.48
CA ALA A 72 12.33 11.55 -28.27
C ALA A 72 12.76 10.62 -29.41
N ASP A 73 13.13 9.40 -29.06
CA ASP A 73 13.31 8.29 -30.00
C ASP A 73 12.69 6.99 -29.45
N ASP A 74 13.10 5.84 -29.98
CA ASP A 74 12.51 4.55 -29.62
C ASP A 74 12.94 4.03 -28.23
N VAL A 75 13.89 4.67 -27.53
CA VAL A 75 14.33 4.28 -26.18
C VAL A 75 14.31 5.43 -25.18
N VAL A 76 14.58 6.67 -25.60
CA VAL A 76 14.67 7.82 -24.68
C VAL A 76 13.64 8.90 -24.98
N LEU A 77 13.09 9.48 -23.92
CA LEU A 77 12.31 10.72 -23.92
C LEU A 77 13.00 11.74 -23.03
N ALA A 78 13.35 12.90 -23.60
CA ALA A 78 13.94 14.04 -22.90
C ALA A 78 12.91 15.16 -22.79
N ILE A 79 12.59 15.56 -21.56
CA ILE A 79 11.49 16.48 -21.25
C ILE A 79 11.90 17.55 -20.23
N GLU A 80 11.16 18.65 -20.24
CA GLU A 80 11.26 19.73 -19.27
C GLU A 80 11.07 19.22 -17.84
N ARG A 81 11.92 19.69 -16.93
CA ARG A 81 11.74 19.47 -15.50
C ARG A 81 10.81 20.55 -14.94
N LEU A 82 9.58 20.16 -14.62
CA LEU A 82 8.60 21.03 -14.00
C LEU A 82 8.75 21.05 -12.47
N PRO A 83 8.42 22.17 -11.79
CA PRO A 83 8.49 22.26 -10.34
C PRO A 83 7.36 21.43 -9.70
N ASP A 84 7.69 20.68 -8.65
CA ASP A 84 6.74 19.86 -7.90
C ASP A 84 6.98 20.01 -6.38
N ASP A 85 6.88 21.25 -5.90
CA ASP A 85 7.14 21.62 -4.51
C ASP A 85 5.84 21.85 -3.70
N GLY A 86 4.67 21.65 -4.30
CA GLY A 86 3.37 21.80 -3.64
C GLY A 86 2.41 20.70 -4.05
N GLY A 87 1.92 19.90 -3.10
CA GLY A 87 0.91 18.87 -3.39
C GLY A 87 -0.47 19.43 -3.75
N LEU A 88 -1.39 18.54 -4.12
CA LEU A 88 -2.76 18.89 -4.55
C LEU A 88 -3.61 19.60 -3.49
N SER A 89 -3.23 19.55 -2.20
CA SER A 89 -3.98 20.12 -1.07
C SER A 89 -4.43 21.57 -1.28
N HIS A 90 -3.64 22.37 -2.00
CA HIS A 90 -3.96 23.76 -2.31
C HIS A 90 -4.20 24.05 -3.80
N ALA A 91 -4.19 23.02 -4.65
CA ALA A 91 -4.27 23.17 -6.11
C ALA A 91 -5.54 22.58 -6.73
N TRP A 92 -6.48 22.06 -5.93
CA TRP A 92 -7.73 21.43 -6.43
C TRP A 92 -8.56 22.32 -7.36
N THR A 93 -8.72 23.60 -7.03
CA THR A 93 -9.43 24.56 -7.90
C THR A 93 -8.72 24.74 -9.23
N ASP A 94 -7.39 24.81 -9.22
CA ASP A 94 -6.59 24.99 -10.43
C ASP A 94 -6.62 23.72 -11.29
N LEU A 95 -6.54 22.53 -10.68
CA LEU A 95 -6.71 21.24 -11.35
C LEU A 95 -8.07 21.13 -12.05
N GLY A 96 -9.14 21.60 -11.41
CA GLY A 96 -10.47 21.63 -12.03
C GLY A 96 -10.48 22.44 -13.32
N ARG A 97 -9.87 23.62 -13.34
CA ARG A 97 -9.76 24.48 -14.54
C ARG A 97 -8.87 23.84 -15.62
N VAL A 98 -7.74 23.28 -15.21
CA VAL A 98 -6.79 22.56 -16.08
C VAL A 98 -7.49 21.41 -16.78
N LEU A 99 -8.22 20.58 -16.03
CA LEU A 99 -8.88 19.42 -16.59
C LEU A 99 -10.08 19.80 -17.47
N ALA A 100 -10.85 20.83 -17.10
CA ALA A 100 -11.91 21.36 -17.96
C ALA A 100 -11.36 21.84 -19.31
N LYS A 101 -10.24 22.57 -19.28
CA LYS A 101 -9.56 23.02 -20.50
C LYS A 101 -9.03 21.87 -21.35
N LEU A 102 -8.49 20.83 -20.71
CA LEU A 102 -8.05 19.62 -21.43
C LEU A 102 -9.24 18.98 -22.16
N HIS A 103 -10.34 18.77 -21.43
CA HIS A 103 -11.53 18.11 -21.95
C HIS A 103 -12.34 18.97 -22.94
N ASP A 104 -12.08 20.28 -23.04
CA ASP A 104 -12.62 21.14 -24.10
C ASP A 104 -11.93 20.92 -25.46
N THR A 105 -10.75 20.29 -25.48
CA THR A 105 -10.12 19.83 -26.73
C THR A 105 -10.79 18.54 -27.19
N THR A 106 -11.20 18.46 -28.45
CA THR A 106 -12.04 17.36 -28.96
C THR A 106 -11.47 16.71 -30.22
N GLY A 107 -11.76 15.41 -30.38
CA GLY A 107 -11.43 14.64 -31.57
C GLY A 107 -12.66 14.37 -32.45
N GLU A 108 -12.43 13.82 -33.64
CA GLU A 108 -13.52 13.46 -34.57
C GLU A 108 -14.23 12.15 -34.16
N ALA A 109 -13.54 11.27 -33.45
CA ALA A 109 -14.02 9.96 -32.99
C ALA A 109 -13.38 9.62 -31.63
N TYR A 110 -13.90 8.59 -30.96
CA TYR A 110 -13.26 8.02 -29.77
C TYR A 110 -12.03 7.21 -30.15
N GLY A 111 -10.99 7.26 -29.32
CA GLY A 111 -9.74 6.54 -29.55
C GLY A 111 -8.54 7.46 -29.78
N TRP A 112 -7.47 6.85 -30.29
CA TRP A 112 -6.19 7.51 -30.55
C TRP A 112 -5.56 6.93 -31.82
N GLU A 113 -4.58 7.64 -32.38
CA GLU A 113 -3.90 7.23 -33.62
C GLU A 113 -3.20 5.87 -33.52
N ASP A 114 -2.65 5.56 -32.34
CA ASP A 114 -1.90 4.34 -32.09
C ASP A 114 -2.33 3.68 -30.77
N ASP A 115 -2.22 2.35 -30.71
CA ASP A 115 -2.28 1.60 -29.46
C ASP A 115 -1.11 1.99 -28.54
N TYR A 116 -1.34 1.94 -27.24
CA TYR A 116 -0.32 2.21 -26.22
C TYR A 116 -0.19 1.02 -25.27
N ALA A 117 0.66 1.12 -24.25
CA ALA A 117 0.77 0.08 -23.25
C ALA A 117 1.22 0.62 -21.89
N PHE A 118 0.57 0.14 -20.83
CA PHE A 118 1.14 0.19 -19.49
C PHE A 118 2.00 -1.04 -19.31
N ASN A 119 3.29 -0.93 -19.60
CA ASN A 119 4.24 -2.04 -19.58
C ASN A 119 3.72 -3.21 -20.45
N ARG A 120 3.29 -4.33 -19.84
CA ARG A 120 2.78 -5.52 -20.55
C ARG A 120 1.28 -5.46 -20.89
N LEU A 121 0.55 -4.47 -20.37
CA LEU A 121 -0.89 -4.35 -20.60
C LEU A 121 -1.15 -3.42 -21.78
N ALA A 122 -1.59 -3.97 -22.91
CA ALA A 122 -1.94 -3.21 -24.10
C ALA A 122 -3.20 -2.36 -23.86
N ILE A 123 -3.13 -1.10 -24.29
CA ILE A 123 -4.23 -0.14 -24.32
C ILE A 123 -4.63 0.04 -25.79
N ARG A 124 -5.75 -0.57 -26.16
CA ARG A 124 -6.26 -0.52 -27.54
C ARG A 124 -6.91 0.82 -27.81
N ASN A 125 -6.67 1.44 -28.94
CA ASN A 125 -7.17 2.76 -29.27
C ASN A 125 -7.96 2.78 -30.59
N THR A 126 -8.38 1.61 -31.07
CA THR A 126 -9.18 1.46 -32.29
C THR A 126 -10.36 2.41 -32.28
N ALA A 127 -10.43 3.24 -33.32
CA ALA A 127 -11.40 4.32 -33.41
C ALA A 127 -12.85 3.80 -33.41
N SER A 128 -13.76 4.56 -32.80
CA SER A 128 -15.20 4.28 -32.76
C SER A 128 -16.01 5.57 -32.70
N ASP A 129 -17.19 5.58 -33.30
CA ASP A 129 -18.21 6.63 -33.19
C ASP A 129 -19.28 6.32 -32.12
N ASP A 130 -19.25 5.11 -31.56
CA ASP A 130 -20.13 4.65 -30.49
C ASP A 130 -19.32 4.49 -29.19
N TRP A 131 -19.67 5.27 -28.16
CA TRP A 131 -18.92 5.32 -26.91
C TRP A 131 -19.08 4.06 -26.05
N PRO A 132 -20.30 3.53 -25.78
CA PRO A 132 -20.45 2.27 -25.07
C PRO A 132 -19.66 1.14 -25.72
N ARG A 133 -19.65 1.05 -27.06
CA ARG A 133 -18.86 0.06 -27.80
C ARG A 133 -17.36 0.29 -27.61
N PHE A 134 -16.89 1.53 -27.76
CA PHE A 134 -15.48 1.86 -27.55
C PHE A 134 -15.02 1.43 -26.16
N TYR A 135 -15.76 1.82 -25.13
CA TYR A 135 -15.41 1.53 -23.74
C TYR A 135 -15.49 0.02 -23.43
N ALA A 136 -16.46 -0.70 -23.99
CA ALA A 136 -16.54 -2.15 -23.86
C ALA A 136 -15.31 -2.86 -24.46
N GLU A 137 -15.04 -2.62 -25.74
CA GLU A 137 -14.07 -3.40 -26.53
C GLU A 137 -12.62 -2.98 -26.21
N ASN A 138 -12.36 -1.68 -26.14
CA ASN A 138 -11.01 -1.12 -26.02
C ASN A 138 -10.55 -0.92 -24.57
N ARG A 139 -11.46 -0.97 -23.59
CA ARG A 139 -11.14 -0.74 -22.17
C ARG A 139 -11.49 -1.95 -21.31
N LEU A 140 -12.78 -2.21 -21.09
CA LEU A 140 -13.21 -3.21 -20.11
C LEU A 140 -12.87 -4.65 -20.52
N LEU A 141 -13.28 -5.10 -21.71
CA LEU A 141 -13.01 -6.47 -22.16
C LEU A 141 -11.52 -6.72 -22.41
N ALA A 142 -10.79 -5.70 -22.88
CA ALA A 142 -9.35 -5.78 -23.04
C ALA A 142 -8.65 -5.97 -21.69
N ALA A 143 -9.01 -5.16 -20.68
CA ALA A 143 -8.43 -5.24 -19.35
C ALA A 143 -8.95 -6.40 -18.49
N ALA A 144 -10.13 -6.96 -18.75
CA ALA A 144 -10.62 -8.09 -17.96
C ALA A 144 -9.85 -9.40 -18.19
N ARG A 145 -9.18 -9.54 -19.35
CA ARG A 145 -8.48 -10.78 -19.71
C ARG A 145 -7.36 -11.12 -18.71
N GLY A 146 -7.38 -12.34 -18.19
CA GLY A 146 -6.36 -12.81 -17.26
C GLY A 146 -6.62 -12.44 -15.79
N THR A 147 -7.74 -11.77 -15.50
CA THR A 147 -8.16 -11.43 -14.12
C THR A 147 -8.89 -12.57 -13.41
N GLY A 148 -9.23 -13.63 -14.15
CA GLY A 148 -9.88 -14.84 -13.67
C GLY A 148 -11.33 -14.93 -14.13
N ALA A 149 -11.78 -16.16 -14.41
CA ALA A 149 -13.04 -16.45 -15.10
C ALA A 149 -14.29 -15.83 -14.46
N ASP A 150 -14.31 -15.62 -13.14
CA ASP A 150 -15.45 -14.96 -12.49
C ASP A 150 -15.54 -13.46 -12.82
N VAL A 151 -14.42 -12.74 -12.74
CA VAL A 151 -14.35 -11.30 -13.05
C VAL A 151 -14.62 -11.09 -14.53
N GLU A 152 -14.00 -11.90 -15.39
CA GLU A 152 -14.20 -11.85 -16.85
C GLU A 152 -15.68 -11.98 -17.23
N ARG A 153 -16.39 -13.00 -16.71
CA ARG A 153 -17.83 -13.18 -16.97
C ARG A 153 -18.69 -12.00 -16.52
N ARG A 154 -18.38 -11.43 -15.35
CA ARG A 154 -19.14 -10.28 -14.80
C ARG A 154 -18.89 -9.01 -15.61
N VAL A 155 -17.65 -8.78 -16.05
CA VAL A 155 -17.31 -7.67 -16.95
C VAL A 155 -18.00 -7.85 -18.31
N GLU A 156 -18.01 -9.06 -18.87
CA GLU A 156 -18.76 -9.34 -20.10
C GLU A 156 -20.26 -9.07 -19.95
N ALA A 157 -20.85 -9.47 -18.82
CA ALA A 157 -22.26 -9.21 -18.53
C ALA A 157 -22.56 -7.70 -18.40
N LEU A 158 -21.67 -6.94 -17.78
CA LEU A 158 -21.75 -5.47 -17.74
C LEU A 158 -21.64 -4.87 -19.14
N CYS A 159 -20.68 -5.32 -19.96
CA CYS A 159 -20.46 -4.80 -21.32
C CYS A 159 -21.71 -4.90 -22.20
N ARG A 160 -22.54 -5.96 -22.04
CA ARG A 160 -23.81 -6.12 -22.77
C ARG A 160 -24.87 -5.07 -22.41
N ARG A 161 -24.72 -4.37 -21.28
CA ARG A 161 -25.68 -3.40 -20.74
C ARG A 161 -25.15 -1.97 -20.72
N LEU A 162 -23.94 -1.72 -21.23
CA LEU A 162 -23.35 -0.37 -21.19
C LEU A 162 -24.17 0.68 -21.93
N GLY A 163 -24.89 0.30 -22.99
CA GLY A 163 -25.80 1.22 -23.70
C GLY A 163 -26.97 1.74 -22.86
N ASP A 164 -27.30 1.07 -21.74
CA ASP A 164 -28.35 1.50 -20.80
C ASP A 164 -27.80 2.51 -19.77
N VAL A 165 -26.48 2.55 -19.56
CA VAL A 165 -25.83 3.27 -18.46
C VAL A 165 -24.98 4.44 -18.97
N LEU A 166 -24.24 4.23 -20.05
CA LEU A 166 -23.35 5.22 -20.64
C LEU A 166 -24.07 6.01 -21.73
N PRO A 167 -23.78 7.31 -21.87
CA PRO A 167 -24.26 8.08 -23.00
C PRO A 167 -23.75 7.47 -24.32
N LYS A 168 -24.58 7.48 -25.36
CA LYS A 168 -24.20 6.91 -26.67
C LYS A 168 -23.08 7.72 -27.34
N THR A 169 -23.17 9.05 -27.27
CA THR A 169 -22.27 9.98 -27.94
C THR A 169 -21.86 11.15 -27.03
N PRO A 170 -21.17 10.90 -25.89
CA PRO A 170 -20.56 11.98 -25.12
C PRO A 170 -19.54 12.74 -25.96
N ARG A 171 -19.18 13.96 -25.53
CA ARG A 171 -18.12 14.72 -26.20
C ARG A 171 -16.83 13.88 -26.24
N PRO A 172 -16.18 13.69 -27.41
CA PRO A 172 -14.91 12.97 -27.54
C PRO A 172 -13.76 13.88 -27.07
N SER A 173 -13.71 14.12 -25.77
CA SER A 173 -12.73 14.98 -25.11
C SER A 173 -11.35 14.33 -25.10
N LEU A 174 -10.30 15.12 -25.32
CA LEU A 174 -8.93 14.69 -25.10
C LEU A 174 -8.77 14.38 -23.61
N LEU A 175 -8.45 13.12 -23.27
CA LEU A 175 -8.19 12.68 -21.91
C LEU A 175 -6.69 12.62 -21.65
N HIS A 176 -6.30 12.82 -20.40
CA HIS A 176 -4.97 12.41 -19.92
C HIS A 176 -4.84 10.89 -19.97
N GLY A 177 -5.90 10.16 -19.60
CA GLY A 177 -6.02 8.71 -19.76
C GLY A 177 -5.26 7.86 -18.74
N ASP A 178 -4.36 8.46 -17.97
CA ASP A 178 -3.75 7.91 -16.74
C ASP A 178 -3.78 8.92 -15.58
N LEU A 179 -4.91 9.60 -15.37
CA LEU A 179 -5.00 10.70 -14.40
C LEU A 179 -5.21 10.20 -12.95
N TRP A 180 -4.12 10.03 -12.21
CA TRP A 180 -4.13 9.87 -10.76
C TRP A 180 -3.21 10.93 -10.11
N SER A 181 -3.29 11.08 -8.79
CA SER A 181 -2.62 12.19 -8.09
C SER A 181 -1.10 12.23 -8.27
N GLY A 182 -0.44 11.10 -8.55
CA GLY A 182 1.01 11.05 -8.81
C GLY A 182 1.43 11.52 -10.20
N ASN A 183 0.48 11.65 -11.14
CA ASN A 183 0.71 12.18 -12.49
C ASN A 183 0.37 13.67 -12.58
N VAL A 184 0.09 14.32 -11.44
CA VAL A 184 -0.23 15.75 -11.36
C VAL A 184 0.82 16.46 -10.52
N LEU A 185 1.65 17.26 -11.17
CA LEU A 185 2.66 18.09 -10.52
C LEU A 185 2.04 19.43 -10.14
N ALA A 186 2.38 19.90 -8.95
CA ALA A 186 1.92 21.20 -8.50
C ALA A 186 3.00 22.00 -7.77
N SER A 187 2.92 23.31 -7.90
CA SER A 187 3.85 24.26 -7.33
C SER A 187 3.14 25.55 -6.99
N LYS A 188 3.39 26.07 -5.78
CA LYS A 188 2.82 27.36 -5.30
C LYS A 188 1.30 27.44 -5.45
N GLY A 189 0.60 26.33 -5.20
CA GLY A 189 -0.88 26.24 -5.26
C GLY A 189 -1.46 26.20 -6.68
N ARG A 190 -0.63 25.98 -7.71
CA ARG A 190 -1.07 25.80 -9.10
C ARG A 190 -0.52 24.52 -9.69
N ILE A 191 -1.22 23.99 -10.70
CA ILE A 191 -0.74 22.85 -11.46
C ILE A 191 0.41 23.31 -12.34
N SER A 192 1.56 22.68 -12.14
CA SER A 192 2.77 22.95 -12.91
C SER A 192 2.87 22.02 -14.12
N GLY A 193 2.31 20.81 -14.05
CA GLY A 193 2.32 19.85 -15.15
C GLY A 193 1.43 18.62 -14.95
N LEU A 194 0.88 18.11 -16.05
CA LEU A 194 0.40 16.74 -16.17
C LEU A 194 1.49 15.89 -16.85
N ILE A 195 1.82 14.73 -16.29
CA ILE A 195 2.90 13.86 -16.75
C ILE A 195 2.45 12.41 -16.91
N ASP A 196 3.24 11.63 -17.64
CA ASP A 196 3.00 10.19 -17.88
C ASP A 196 1.60 9.87 -18.45
N PRO A 197 1.16 10.54 -19.55
CA PRO A 197 -0.17 10.34 -20.09
C PRO A 197 -0.35 9.01 -20.82
N ALA A 198 -1.61 8.61 -20.96
CA ALA A 198 -2.08 7.57 -21.86
C ALA A 198 -3.29 8.11 -22.66
N CYS A 199 -3.07 9.23 -23.35
CA CYS A 199 -4.12 10.01 -24.02
C CYS A 199 -4.94 9.20 -25.03
N TYR A 200 -6.23 9.52 -25.07
CA TYR A 200 -7.17 9.17 -26.13
C TYR A 200 -8.36 10.13 -26.06
N HIS A 201 -9.16 10.18 -27.12
CA HIS A 201 -10.42 10.91 -27.10
C HIS A 201 -11.53 10.02 -26.52
N GLY A 202 -12.23 10.51 -25.49
CA GLY A 202 -13.25 9.77 -24.74
C GLY A 202 -14.13 10.67 -23.88
N ASP A 203 -14.99 10.06 -23.06
CA ASP A 203 -15.78 10.81 -22.08
C ASP A 203 -14.88 11.34 -20.94
N GLY A 204 -14.92 12.66 -20.72
CA GLY A 204 -14.16 13.36 -19.67
C GLY A 204 -14.41 12.85 -18.25
N GLU A 205 -15.53 12.18 -18.01
CA GLU A 205 -15.83 11.56 -16.72
C GLU A 205 -14.84 10.44 -16.35
N ILE A 206 -14.11 9.85 -17.31
CA ILE A 206 -13.10 8.82 -17.00
C ILE A 206 -11.94 9.39 -16.20
N ASP A 207 -11.36 10.51 -16.60
CA ASP A 207 -10.22 11.12 -15.90
C ASP A 207 -10.61 11.51 -14.47
N ILE A 208 -11.87 11.95 -14.28
CA ILE A 208 -12.42 12.26 -12.95
C ILE A 208 -12.62 10.99 -12.12
N ALA A 209 -13.17 9.94 -12.72
CA ALA A 209 -13.33 8.65 -12.04
C ALA A 209 -11.98 8.06 -11.65
N MET A 210 -10.98 8.15 -12.54
CA MET A 210 -9.61 7.67 -12.31
C MET A 210 -8.93 8.44 -11.18
N LEU A 211 -9.04 9.77 -11.17
CA LEU A 211 -8.51 10.62 -10.10
C LEU A 211 -9.11 10.25 -8.74
N GLY A 212 -10.38 9.84 -8.73
CA GLY A 212 -11.12 9.39 -7.54
C GLY A 212 -10.71 8.02 -6.98
N LEU A 213 -9.85 7.24 -7.66
CA LEU A 213 -9.37 5.94 -7.11
C LEU A 213 -8.46 6.13 -5.90
N PHE A 214 -7.55 7.12 -5.97
CA PHE A 214 -6.51 7.33 -4.96
C PHE A 214 -6.47 8.76 -4.40
N ALA A 215 -7.35 9.63 -4.87
CA ALA A 215 -7.53 10.96 -4.32
C ALA A 215 -9.02 11.28 -4.12
N ARG A 216 -9.31 12.39 -3.45
CA ARG A 216 -10.67 12.86 -3.21
C ARG A 216 -10.83 14.27 -3.80
N PRO A 217 -11.27 14.40 -5.08
CA PRO A 217 -11.60 15.69 -5.65
C PRO A 217 -12.57 16.46 -4.76
N THR A 218 -12.22 17.70 -4.42
CA THR A 218 -12.98 18.52 -3.47
C THR A 218 -14.14 19.25 -4.16
N GLY A 219 -15.06 19.85 -3.40
CA GLY A 219 -16.10 20.73 -3.96
C GLY A 219 -15.51 21.85 -4.82
N ALA A 220 -14.38 22.41 -4.41
CA ALA A 220 -13.67 23.46 -5.15
C ALA A 220 -13.09 22.99 -6.50
N PHE A 221 -12.79 21.69 -6.65
CA PHE A 221 -12.43 21.11 -7.94
C PHE A 221 -13.66 21.09 -8.87
N PHE A 222 -14.79 20.57 -8.40
CA PHE A 222 -16.01 20.46 -9.22
C PHE A 222 -16.61 21.83 -9.58
N GLU A 223 -16.54 22.80 -8.69
CA GLU A 223 -16.93 24.19 -8.97
C GLU A 223 -16.10 24.79 -10.11
N ALA A 224 -14.81 24.46 -10.17
CA ALA A 224 -13.90 24.97 -11.17
C ALA A 224 -13.91 24.18 -12.49
N TYR A 225 -14.13 22.87 -12.42
CA TYR A 225 -14.27 21.98 -13.58
C TYR A 225 -15.59 22.22 -14.32
N GLY A 226 -16.67 22.42 -13.58
CA GLY A 226 -18.02 22.56 -14.11
C GLY A 226 -18.93 21.41 -13.70
N ALA A 227 -20.24 21.61 -13.89
CA ALA A 227 -21.25 20.62 -13.52
C ALA A 227 -21.14 19.37 -14.41
N LEU A 228 -21.08 18.21 -13.77
CA LEU A 228 -21.14 16.93 -14.49
C LEU A 228 -22.56 16.65 -14.99
N PRO A 229 -22.70 15.99 -16.15
CA PRO A 229 -24.00 15.59 -16.67
C PRO A 229 -24.82 14.78 -15.67
N ALA A 230 -26.16 14.84 -15.80
CA ALA A 230 -27.06 14.01 -15.02
C ALA A 230 -26.70 12.52 -15.19
N GLY A 231 -26.82 11.74 -14.12
CA GLY A 231 -26.45 10.33 -14.11
C GLY A 231 -24.96 10.04 -13.88
N HIS A 232 -24.11 11.05 -13.61
CA HIS A 232 -22.66 10.84 -13.43
C HIS A 232 -22.34 9.94 -12.23
N ARG A 233 -23.17 9.94 -11.18
CA ARG A 233 -22.93 9.12 -9.99
C ARG A 233 -23.13 7.63 -10.28
N GLU A 234 -24.08 7.31 -11.14
CA GLU A 234 -24.37 5.96 -11.62
C GLU A 234 -23.29 5.47 -12.61
N ARG A 235 -22.73 6.38 -13.42
CA ARG A 235 -21.64 6.08 -14.36
C ARG A 235 -20.27 5.96 -13.69
N ALA A 236 -20.02 6.72 -12.63
CA ALA A 236 -18.72 6.75 -11.94
C ALA A 236 -18.13 5.36 -11.63
N PRO A 237 -18.86 4.40 -11.03
CA PRO A 237 -18.30 3.07 -10.77
C PRO A 237 -18.01 2.28 -12.06
N VAL A 238 -18.76 2.52 -13.15
CA VAL A 238 -18.50 1.91 -14.46
C VAL A 238 -17.21 2.46 -15.06
N TYR A 239 -17.01 3.78 -15.02
CA TYR A 239 -15.80 4.42 -15.52
C TYR A 239 -14.56 4.11 -14.68
N ALA A 240 -14.71 3.95 -13.36
CA ALA A 240 -13.64 3.53 -12.45
C ALA A 240 -13.23 2.06 -12.62
N LEU A 241 -14.06 1.23 -13.27
CA LEU A 241 -13.78 -0.19 -13.42
C LEU A 241 -12.59 -0.46 -14.35
N TRP A 242 -12.43 0.30 -15.45
CA TRP A 242 -11.26 0.14 -16.33
C TRP A 242 -9.93 0.37 -15.59
N PRO A 243 -9.70 1.51 -14.91
CA PRO A 243 -8.44 1.69 -14.18
C PRO A 243 -8.29 0.66 -13.05
N ALA A 244 -9.36 0.24 -12.37
CA ALA A 244 -9.28 -0.84 -11.38
C ALA A 244 -8.83 -2.19 -11.99
N LEU A 245 -9.33 -2.53 -13.19
CA LEU A 245 -8.89 -3.72 -13.94
C LEU A 245 -7.44 -3.59 -14.41
N VAL A 246 -7.03 -2.41 -14.86
CA VAL A 246 -5.63 -2.10 -15.19
C VAL A 246 -4.74 -2.40 -13.97
N HIS A 247 -5.12 -1.91 -12.78
CA HIS A 247 -4.37 -2.15 -11.55
C HIS A 247 -4.34 -3.64 -11.15
N LEU A 248 -5.46 -4.36 -11.28
CA LEU A 248 -5.49 -5.80 -11.06
C LEU A 248 -4.53 -6.57 -11.97
N ASN A 249 -4.37 -6.16 -13.23
CA ASN A 249 -3.44 -6.81 -14.16
C ASN A 249 -1.97 -6.44 -13.93
N LEU A 250 -1.70 -5.17 -13.63
CA LEU A 250 -0.34 -4.68 -13.46
C LEU A 250 0.22 -5.06 -12.09
N PHE A 251 -0.61 -5.00 -11.04
CA PHE A 251 -0.19 -5.07 -9.65
C PHE A 251 -0.77 -6.27 -8.88
N GLY A 252 -1.69 -7.03 -9.47
CA GLY A 252 -2.12 -8.34 -8.97
C GLY A 252 -3.39 -8.32 -8.10
N SER A 253 -3.67 -9.47 -7.45
CA SER A 253 -4.95 -9.78 -6.79
C SER A 253 -5.37 -8.83 -5.67
N GLY A 254 -4.45 -8.02 -5.11
CA GLY A 254 -4.77 -6.99 -4.11
C GLY A 254 -5.82 -5.98 -4.59
N TYR A 255 -5.91 -5.74 -5.90
CA TYR A 255 -6.93 -4.85 -6.51
C TYR A 255 -8.22 -5.58 -6.87
N ARG A 256 -8.32 -6.90 -6.63
CA ARG A 256 -9.53 -7.67 -6.94
C ARG A 256 -10.72 -7.17 -6.15
N GLY A 257 -10.54 -6.81 -4.87
CA GLY A 257 -11.62 -6.25 -4.05
C GLY A 257 -12.14 -4.91 -4.59
N MET A 258 -11.26 -4.07 -5.15
CA MET A 258 -11.64 -2.82 -5.81
C MET A 258 -12.48 -3.09 -7.06
N VAL A 259 -12.04 -4.02 -7.91
CA VAL A 259 -12.80 -4.47 -9.10
C VAL A 259 -14.16 -5.06 -8.70
N GLU A 260 -14.19 -5.92 -7.67
CA GLU A 260 -15.44 -6.52 -7.18
C GLU A 260 -16.39 -5.48 -6.59
N GLY A 261 -15.86 -4.46 -5.91
CA GLY A 261 -16.62 -3.34 -5.36
C GLY A 261 -17.26 -2.47 -6.45
N TYR A 262 -16.51 -2.12 -7.49
CA TYR A 262 -17.07 -1.37 -8.63
C TYR A 262 -18.07 -2.19 -9.44
N LEU A 263 -17.82 -3.49 -9.64
CA LEU A 263 -18.81 -4.39 -10.24
C LEU A 263 -20.10 -4.47 -9.41
N ALA A 264 -19.99 -4.51 -8.08
CA ALA A 264 -21.15 -4.50 -7.19
C ALA A 264 -21.92 -3.18 -7.26
N GLN A 265 -21.24 -2.04 -7.24
CA GLN A 265 -21.84 -0.71 -7.38
C GLN A 265 -22.50 -0.52 -8.77
N ALA A 266 -21.94 -1.13 -9.81
CA ALA A 266 -22.54 -1.18 -11.15
C ALA A 266 -23.71 -2.19 -11.25
N GLY A 267 -24.14 -2.79 -10.14
CA GLY A 267 -25.32 -3.67 -10.06
C GLY A 267 -25.04 -5.17 -10.29
N PHE A 268 -23.79 -5.62 -10.20
CA PHE A 268 -23.40 -7.03 -10.36
C PHE A 268 -22.80 -7.59 -9.06
N CYS A 269 -23.67 -7.91 -8.09
CA CYS A 269 -23.29 -8.50 -6.79
C CYS A 269 -23.17 -10.03 -6.85
N GLY A 270 -22.11 -10.59 -6.24
CA GLY A 270 -21.95 -12.02 -5.96
C GLY A 270 -21.01 -12.79 -6.92
N ARG A 271 -20.42 -13.89 -6.43
CA ARG A 271 -19.87 -14.95 -7.30
C ARG A 271 -21.05 -15.51 -8.08
N LEU A 272 -20.97 -15.54 -9.40
CA LEU A 272 -21.94 -16.31 -10.18
C LEU A 272 -21.68 -17.80 -9.90
N SER A 273 -22.44 -18.34 -8.96
CA SER A 273 -22.45 -19.76 -8.60
C SER A 273 -22.96 -20.57 -9.78
N SER A 274 -22.12 -21.47 -10.30
CA SER A 274 -22.41 -22.52 -11.31
C SER A 274 -22.56 -22.08 -12.79
N PRO A 275 -22.12 -22.89 -13.77
CA PRO A 275 -22.26 -22.63 -15.21
C PRO A 275 -23.67 -22.90 -15.79
N ALA A 276 -24.71 -23.06 -14.96
CA ALA A 276 -26.01 -23.57 -15.42
C ALA A 276 -27.04 -22.49 -15.79
N ASP A 277 -26.89 -21.25 -15.33
CA ASP A 277 -27.88 -20.19 -15.56
C ASP A 277 -27.32 -19.07 -16.45
N ALA A 278 -27.17 -19.37 -17.75
CA ALA A 278 -27.31 -18.44 -18.88
C ALA A 278 -26.59 -18.98 -20.14
N TYR A 279 -27.29 -19.80 -20.92
CA TYR A 279 -27.07 -19.89 -22.37
C TYR A 279 -28.43 -19.76 -23.06
N PRO A 280 -28.47 -19.02 -24.18
CA PRO A 280 -28.66 -19.70 -25.44
C PRO A 280 -27.40 -19.63 -26.31
N ALA A 281 -27.22 -20.69 -27.08
CA ALA A 281 -26.05 -20.94 -27.91
C ALA A 281 -25.98 -19.99 -29.12
N SER A 282 -24.83 -19.34 -29.30
CA SER A 282 -24.12 -19.23 -30.59
C SER A 282 -22.94 -18.26 -30.49
N ALA A 283 -21.73 -18.76 -30.74
CA ALA A 283 -20.55 -18.11 -31.35
C ALA A 283 -19.26 -18.55 -30.64
N ARG A 284 -18.65 -19.61 -31.18
CA ARG A 284 -17.28 -20.03 -30.86
C ARG A 284 -16.30 -19.11 -31.58
N PHE A 285 -15.29 -18.58 -30.89
CA PHE A 285 -14.03 -18.22 -31.53
C PHE A 285 -12.85 -18.71 -30.67
N GLY A 286 -11.91 -19.38 -31.34
CA GLY A 286 -10.89 -20.23 -30.73
C GLY A 286 -9.73 -19.47 -30.09
N LEU A 287 -9.15 -20.10 -29.07
CA LEU A 287 -7.84 -19.75 -28.51
C LEU A 287 -6.88 -20.91 -28.72
N SER A 288 -5.70 -20.59 -29.24
CA SER A 288 -4.54 -21.48 -29.29
C SER A 288 -3.29 -20.70 -28.92
N LEU A 289 -2.51 -21.29 -28.00
CA LEU A 289 -1.07 -21.13 -27.74
C LEU A 289 -0.56 -19.76 -27.22
N PHE A 290 -0.09 -19.70 -25.98
CA PHE A 290 1.35 -19.84 -25.65
C PHE A 290 1.60 -19.83 -24.13
N ARG A 291 2.60 -20.61 -23.71
CA ARG A 291 3.10 -20.76 -22.33
C ARG A 291 4.15 -19.68 -21.98
N ARG A 292 4.06 -19.21 -20.73
CA ARG A 292 5.10 -18.79 -19.75
C ARG A 292 6.44 -18.20 -20.24
N THR A 293 6.80 -17.05 -19.65
CA THR A 293 8.13 -16.81 -19.03
C THR A 293 8.07 -15.69 -17.98
N ALA A 294 9.00 -15.76 -17.02
CA ALA A 294 9.01 -15.09 -15.72
C ALA A 294 9.49 -13.62 -15.74
N THR A 295 9.10 -12.89 -14.69
CA THR A 295 9.20 -11.43 -14.48
C THR A 295 10.37 -10.99 -13.60
N TYR A 296 10.95 -9.82 -13.88
CA TYR A 296 11.84 -9.03 -13.00
C TYR A 296 11.03 -7.89 -12.33
N ARG A 297 11.22 -7.66 -11.02
CA ARG A 297 10.44 -6.79 -10.09
C ARG A 297 11.04 -5.38 -9.90
N SER A 298 10.22 -4.35 -9.66
CA SER A 298 10.56 -3.04 -9.05
C SER A 298 9.48 -2.64 -8.01
N MET A 299 9.86 -1.98 -6.90
CA MET A 299 9.47 -2.35 -5.52
C MET A 299 8.40 -1.46 -4.83
N SER A 300 7.38 -2.09 -4.22
CA SER A 300 6.42 -1.48 -3.27
C SER A 300 7.00 -1.23 -1.86
N GLN A 301 6.45 -0.26 -1.13
CA GLN A 301 6.93 0.15 0.21
C GLN A 301 6.79 -1.02 1.22
N PRO A 302 7.90 -1.46 1.85
CA PRO A 302 7.87 -2.57 2.80
C PRO A 302 7.17 -2.20 4.11
N THR A 303 6.43 -3.15 4.66
CA THR A 303 5.68 -3.03 5.92
C THR A 303 6.03 -4.20 6.80
N ILE A 304 6.53 -3.91 8.00
CA ILE A 304 6.76 -4.93 9.01
C ILE A 304 5.40 -5.48 9.45
N ILE A 305 5.27 -6.79 9.41
CA ILE A 305 4.13 -7.51 9.99
C ILE A 305 4.65 -8.26 11.20
N THR A 306 4.24 -7.81 12.38
CA THR A 306 4.46 -8.47 13.66
C THR A 306 3.39 -9.53 13.88
N VAL A 307 3.81 -10.77 14.17
CA VAL A 307 2.91 -11.85 14.60
C VAL A 307 3.04 -12.10 16.10
N ALA A 308 1.99 -11.81 16.86
CA ALA A 308 1.87 -12.07 18.29
C ALA A 308 1.19 -13.43 18.52
N ILE A 309 2.02 -14.46 18.68
CA ILE A 309 1.60 -15.85 18.43
C ILE A 309 0.75 -16.48 19.54
N THR A 310 0.92 -16.05 20.80
CA THR A 310 0.40 -16.79 21.97
C THR A 310 -0.24 -15.91 23.04
N GLY A 311 0.41 -14.81 23.42
CA GLY A 311 0.00 -13.99 24.56
C GLY A 311 0.01 -14.72 25.90
N SER A 312 -0.65 -14.11 26.88
CA SER A 312 -0.82 -14.64 28.24
C SER A 312 -2.27 -15.02 28.58
N LEU A 313 -3.24 -14.68 27.72
CA LEU A 313 -4.66 -14.90 27.99
C LEU A 313 -5.30 -15.99 27.12
N PRO A 314 -5.10 -16.04 25.79
CA PRO A 314 -5.76 -17.04 24.96
C PRO A 314 -5.41 -18.47 25.38
N LYS A 315 -6.42 -19.35 25.38
CA LYS A 315 -6.30 -20.77 25.69
C LYS A 315 -6.77 -21.62 24.52
N LYS A 316 -6.41 -22.92 24.52
CA LYS A 316 -6.91 -23.91 23.54
C LYS A 316 -8.44 -24.02 23.55
N ALA A 317 -9.06 -23.74 24.70
CA ALA A 317 -10.51 -23.68 24.85
C ALA A 317 -11.15 -22.50 24.09
N ASP A 318 -10.44 -21.37 23.94
CA ASP A 318 -10.91 -20.22 23.18
C ASP A 318 -10.72 -20.45 21.68
N ASN A 319 -9.56 -21.00 21.30
CA ASN A 319 -9.25 -21.45 19.96
C ASN A 319 -8.14 -22.53 20.00
N ARG A 320 -8.41 -23.71 19.42
CA ARG A 320 -7.45 -24.83 19.40
C ARG A 320 -6.14 -24.50 18.68
N ALA A 321 -6.15 -23.50 17.81
CA ALA A 321 -4.99 -23.03 17.06
C ALA A 321 -3.96 -22.26 17.91
N VAL A 322 -4.29 -21.85 19.14
CA VAL A 322 -3.35 -21.13 20.03
C VAL A 322 -2.16 -22.06 20.33
N PRO A 323 -0.92 -21.71 19.94
CA PRO A 323 0.25 -22.55 20.21
C PRO A 323 0.69 -22.39 21.67
N ILE A 324 0.81 -23.49 22.42
CA ILE A 324 1.13 -23.45 23.86
C ILE A 324 2.54 -24.00 24.11
N THR A 325 2.83 -25.18 23.60
CA THR A 325 4.15 -25.81 23.75
C THR A 325 5.16 -25.12 22.86
N VAL A 326 6.46 -25.17 23.23
CA VAL A 326 7.53 -24.58 22.41
C VAL A 326 7.53 -25.13 20.98
N ALA A 327 7.23 -26.43 20.80
CA ALA A 327 7.15 -27.05 19.47
C ALA A 327 6.00 -26.45 18.63
N GLU A 328 4.80 -26.33 19.19
CA GLU A 328 3.67 -25.68 18.51
C GLU A 328 3.96 -24.21 18.20
N GLN A 329 4.66 -23.51 19.09
CA GLN A 329 5.02 -22.10 18.89
C GLN A 329 6.01 -21.94 17.74
N ILE A 330 7.02 -22.82 17.63
CA ILE A 330 7.97 -22.82 16.51
C ILE A 330 7.23 -23.09 15.21
N GLU A 331 6.36 -24.12 15.15
CA GLU A 331 5.59 -24.47 13.95
C GLU A 331 4.66 -23.32 13.54
N SER A 332 3.87 -22.79 14.48
CA SER A 332 2.98 -21.67 14.20
C SER A 332 3.72 -20.40 13.78
N THR A 333 4.93 -20.17 14.30
CA THR A 333 5.78 -19.04 13.89
C THR A 333 6.33 -19.25 12.50
N HIS A 334 6.75 -20.48 12.17
CA HIS A 334 7.24 -20.84 10.85
C HIS A 334 6.18 -20.65 9.77
N GLU A 335 4.96 -21.13 9.98
CA GLU A 335 3.86 -20.87 9.04
C GLU A 335 3.56 -19.37 8.88
N ALA A 336 3.63 -18.60 9.97
CA ALA A 336 3.40 -17.17 9.97
C ALA A 336 4.52 -16.41 9.24
N PHE A 337 5.76 -16.86 9.39
CA PHE A 337 6.93 -16.36 8.67
C PHE A 337 6.80 -16.59 7.16
N GLU A 338 6.46 -17.82 6.75
CA GLU A 338 6.19 -18.16 5.34
C GLU A 338 5.02 -17.34 4.77
N ALA A 339 4.05 -16.99 5.61
CA ALA A 339 2.92 -16.16 5.23
C ALA A 339 3.25 -14.67 5.09
N GLY A 340 4.42 -14.19 5.55
CA GLY A 340 4.88 -12.81 5.38
C GLY A 340 5.17 -12.04 6.67
N ALA A 341 5.14 -12.67 7.85
CA ALA A 341 5.57 -12.02 9.07
C ALA A 341 7.10 -11.93 9.13
N SER A 342 7.62 -10.75 9.49
CA SER A 342 9.07 -10.51 9.60
C SER A 342 9.53 -10.34 11.05
N LEU A 343 8.59 -10.21 11.99
CA LEU A 343 8.82 -10.05 13.42
C LEU A 343 7.85 -10.94 14.19
N VAL A 344 8.34 -11.72 15.17
CA VAL A 344 7.51 -12.51 16.08
C VAL A 344 7.56 -11.92 17.49
N HIS A 345 6.39 -11.67 18.07
CA HIS A 345 6.23 -11.29 19.47
C HIS A 345 5.96 -12.53 20.31
N CYS A 346 6.88 -12.83 21.23
CA CYS A 346 6.94 -14.09 21.95
C CYS A 346 6.50 -13.95 23.41
N HIS A 347 5.50 -14.76 23.76
CA HIS A 347 5.19 -15.19 25.11
C HIS A 347 5.39 -16.70 25.21
N VAL A 348 5.85 -17.21 26.35
CA VAL A 348 5.92 -18.66 26.62
C VAL A 348 4.88 -19.08 27.65
N ARG A 349 4.48 -20.35 27.61
CA ARG A 349 3.48 -20.95 28.50
C ARG A 349 4.04 -22.17 29.22
N ASN A 350 3.35 -22.57 30.28
CA ASN A 350 3.44 -23.90 30.86
C ASN A 350 2.53 -24.87 30.11
N ASP A 351 2.78 -26.17 30.29
CA ASP A 351 2.03 -27.22 29.60
C ASP A 351 0.54 -27.23 29.99
N ASP A 352 0.20 -26.66 31.16
CA ASP A 352 -1.17 -26.42 31.64
C ASP A 352 -1.78 -25.10 31.09
N GLU A 353 -1.17 -24.51 30.08
CA GLU A 353 -1.52 -23.25 29.43
C GLU A 353 -1.32 -21.98 30.29
N THR A 354 -0.80 -22.09 31.53
CA THR A 354 -0.54 -20.91 32.37
C THR A 354 0.63 -20.06 31.82
N PRO A 355 0.61 -18.73 32.00
CA PRO A 355 1.72 -17.86 31.58
C PRO A 355 3.04 -18.19 32.27
N SER A 356 4.16 -17.98 31.58
CA SER A 356 5.49 -18.18 32.14
C SER A 356 6.48 -17.13 31.64
N SER A 357 7.45 -16.78 32.49
CA SER A 357 8.63 -15.96 32.14
C SER A 357 9.92 -16.79 32.15
N ASP A 358 9.81 -18.12 32.09
CA ASP A 358 10.94 -19.06 32.14
C ASP A 358 11.96 -18.81 31.00
N PRO A 359 13.19 -18.35 31.32
CA PRO A 359 14.22 -18.09 30.31
C PRO A 359 14.59 -19.32 29.49
N GLU A 360 14.51 -20.54 30.03
CA GLU A 360 14.85 -21.75 29.29
C GLU A 360 13.86 -22.01 28.15
N LYS A 361 12.57 -21.73 28.39
CA LYS A 361 11.54 -21.83 27.33
C LYS A 361 11.74 -20.77 26.27
N PHE A 362 12.06 -19.53 26.66
CA PHE A 362 12.40 -18.47 25.71
C PHE A 362 13.64 -18.82 24.88
N ALA A 363 14.67 -19.39 25.48
CA ALA A 363 15.88 -19.82 24.80
C ALA A 363 15.56 -20.90 23.74
N ARG A 364 14.81 -21.94 24.11
CA ARG A 364 14.39 -23.01 23.18
C ARG A 364 13.50 -22.49 22.05
N LEU A 365 12.56 -21.59 22.36
CA LEU A 365 11.72 -20.96 21.34
C LEU A 365 12.57 -20.13 20.37
N MET A 366 13.45 -19.28 20.87
CA MET A 366 14.33 -18.45 20.04
C MET A 366 15.29 -19.29 19.20
N GLU A 367 15.87 -20.36 19.74
CA GLU A 367 16.68 -21.31 18.99
C GLU A 367 15.89 -21.92 17.83
N GLY A 368 14.67 -22.39 18.11
CA GLY A 368 13.78 -22.94 17.08
C GLY A 368 13.39 -21.92 16.01
N VAL A 369 13.01 -20.70 16.40
CA VAL A 369 12.68 -19.63 15.45
C VAL A 369 13.89 -19.26 14.60
N ARG A 370 15.09 -19.09 15.18
CA ARG A 370 16.31 -18.80 14.41
C ARG A 370 16.65 -19.91 13.41
N LYS A 371 16.41 -21.17 13.79
CA LYS A 371 16.65 -22.33 12.93
C LYS A 371 15.65 -22.42 11.78
N HIS A 372 14.37 -22.21 12.05
CA HIS A 372 13.29 -22.46 11.08
C HIS A 372 12.82 -21.20 10.33
N CYS A 373 13.05 -20.01 10.87
CA CYS A 373 12.65 -18.72 10.31
C CYS A 373 13.88 -17.80 10.20
N PRO A 374 14.88 -18.14 9.37
CA PRO A 374 16.15 -17.43 9.34
C PRO A 374 15.96 -15.94 9.03
N GLY A 375 16.60 -15.10 9.84
CA GLY A 375 16.51 -13.64 9.75
C GLY A 375 15.29 -13.01 10.39
N MET A 376 14.24 -13.76 10.75
CA MET A 376 13.07 -13.23 11.46
C MET A 376 13.50 -12.52 12.75
N ILE A 377 12.90 -11.37 13.04
CA ILE A 377 13.17 -10.61 14.25
C ILE A 377 12.46 -11.28 15.42
N VAL A 378 13.21 -11.66 16.45
CA VAL A 378 12.65 -12.27 17.66
C VAL A 378 12.47 -11.20 18.72
N GLN A 379 11.22 -10.95 19.10
CA GLN A 379 10.87 -10.00 20.16
C GLN A 379 10.32 -10.73 21.38
N PHE A 380 10.97 -10.58 22.54
CA PHE A 380 10.47 -11.15 23.78
C PHE A 380 9.51 -10.21 24.50
N SER A 381 8.44 -10.75 25.04
CA SER A 381 7.57 -9.98 25.92
C SER A 381 8.17 -9.84 27.31
N THR A 382 8.18 -8.61 27.84
CA THR A 382 8.42 -8.36 29.27
C THR A 382 7.12 -8.10 30.03
N GLY A 383 5.98 -8.54 29.48
CA GLY A 383 4.65 -8.19 29.98
C GLY A 383 4.34 -8.73 31.39
N GLY A 384 3.76 -7.88 32.24
CA GLY A 384 3.46 -8.19 33.65
C GLY A 384 2.29 -9.16 33.90
N ARG A 385 1.80 -9.90 32.88
CA ARG A 385 0.90 -11.06 33.07
C ARG A 385 1.68 -12.37 33.17
N SER A 386 2.92 -12.40 32.71
CA SER A 386 3.75 -13.61 32.63
C SER A 386 4.72 -13.75 33.81
N GLY A 387 4.93 -12.69 34.62
CA GLY A 387 5.80 -12.70 35.80
C GLY A 387 5.68 -11.41 36.62
N ASN A 388 6.38 -11.34 37.76
CA ASN A 388 6.32 -10.23 38.71
C ASN A 388 7.65 -9.49 38.83
N GLY A 389 7.60 -8.16 38.94
CA GLY A 389 8.79 -7.32 39.13
C GLY A 389 9.88 -7.62 38.10
N ARG A 390 11.12 -7.83 38.56
CA ARG A 390 12.29 -8.05 37.70
C ARG A 390 12.32 -9.41 36.98
N GLU A 391 11.52 -10.39 37.43
CA GLU A 391 11.42 -11.69 36.72
C GLU A 391 10.93 -11.50 35.28
N ARG A 392 10.18 -10.43 35.02
CA ARG A 392 9.71 -10.01 33.70
C ARG A 392 10.83 -9.71 32.70
N GLY A 393 12.05 -9.45 33.17
CA GLY A 393 13.23 -9.21 32.33
C GLY A 393 14.26 -10.35 32.38
N GLY A 394 13.98 -11.46 33.08
CA GLY A 394 14.96 -12.53 33.29
C GLY A 394 15.48 -13.18 32.00
N MET A 395 14.68 -13.13 30.94
CA MET A 395 15.02 -13.64 29.61
C MET A 395 15.85 -12.66 28.75
N LEU A 396 16.02 -11.39 29.13
CA LEU A 396 16.73 -10.38 28.33
C LEU A 396 18.22 -10.72 28.14
N SER A 397 18.81 -11.44 29.09
CA SER A 397 20.19 -11.93 29.02
C SER A 397 20.45 -12.88 27.84
N LEU A 398 19.40 -13.45 27.25
CA LEU A 398 19.46 -14.28 26.04
C LEU A 398 19.69 -13.46 24.77
N LYS A 399 19.65 -12.13 24.85
CA LYS A 399 19.88 -11.20 23.74
C LYS A 399 18.94 -11.47 22.54
N PRO A 400 17.60 -11.39 22.73
CA PRO A 400 16.70 -11.31 21.59
C PRO A 400 16.98 -10.05 20.77
N ASP A 401 16.51 -10.00 19.52
CA ASP A 401 16.67 -8.80 18.69
C ASP A 401 15.94 -7.60 19.32
N MET A 402 14.75 -7.87 19.86
CA MET A 402 13.90 -6.87 20.49
C MET A 402 13.26 -7.39 21.78
N ALA A 403 12.74 -6.48 22.59
CA ALA A 403 11.83 -6.82 23.68
C ALA A 403 10.80 -5.71 23.89
N SER A 404 9.58 -6.10 24.30
CA SER A 404 8.53 -5.12 24.59
C SER A 404 8.82 -4.38 25.89
N LEU A 405 8.51 -3.08 25.95
CA LEU A 405 8.68 -2.23 27.12
C LEU A 405 7.47 -1.31 27.29
N SER A 406 6.69 -1.50 28.35
CA SER A 406 5.64 -0.55 28.72
C SER A 406 6.23 0.55 29.58
N THR A 407 6.23 1.79 29.09
CA THR A 407 6.82 2.96 29.78
C THR A 407 5.89 3.62 30.80
N GLY A 408 4.76 2.99 31.10
CA GLY A 408 3.80 3.47 32.10
C GLY A 408 2.80 2.39 32.52
N SER A 409 1.99 2.73 33.52
CA SER A 409 0.91 1.88 34.02
C SER A 409 -0.44 2.28 33.42
N VAL A 410 -1.35 1.32 33.27
CA VAL A 410 -2.71 1.55 32.74
C VAL A 410 -3.70 0.55 33.35
N ASN A 411 -4.99 0.84 33.32
CA ASN A 411 -6.02 -0.13 33.71
C ASN A 411 -6.21 -1.18 32.62
N PHE A 412 -6.32 -2.44 33.04
CA PHE A 412 -6.69 -3.60 32.22
C PHE A 412 -8.08 -4.13 32.64
N PRO A 413 -8.66 -5.11 31.92
CA PRO A 413 -10.07 -5.49 32.10
C PRO A 413 -10.46 -5.86 33.54
N THR A 414 -9.53 -6.44 34.30
CA THR A 414 -9.77 -6.98 35.65
C THR A 414 -8.71 -6.58 36.68
N ARG A 415 -7.75 -5.73 36.33
CA ARG A 415 -6.61 -5.34 37.18
C ARG A 415 -5.92 -4.09 36.66
N VAL A 416 -5.00 -3.52 37.45
CA VAL A 416 -4.00 -2.58 36.93
C VAL A 416 -2.91 -3.37 36.19
N TYR A 417 -2.53 -2.91 35.01
CA TYR A 417 -1.31 -3.33 34.35
C TYR A 417 -0.17 -2.45 34.83
N GLU A 418 0.47 -2.94 35.89
CA GLU A 418 1.46 -2.20 36.65
C GLU A 418 2.84 -2.27 35.99
N ASN A 419 3.40 -1.09 35.75
CA ASN A 419 4.79 -0.87 35.36
C ASN A 419 5.28 0.31 36.22
N ALA A 420 5.77 -0.02 37.42
CA ALA A 420 6.35 0.95 38.32
C ALA A 420 7.57 1.62 37.66
N PRO A 421 7.82 2.93 37.88
CA PRO A 421 8.91 3.64 37.21
C PRO A 421 10.29 2.99 37.39
N ASP A 422 10.58 2.46 38.57
CA ASP A 422 11.85 1.75 38.86
C ASP A 422 12.00 0.46 38.06
N LEU A 423 10.89 -0.26 37.82
CA LEU A 423 10.88 -1.43 36.95
C LEU A 423 11.08 -1.04 35.48
N VAL A 424 10.45 0.04 35.02
CA VAL A 424 10.63 0.56 33.66
C VAL A 424 12.10 0.93 33.41
N ASP A 425 12.71 1.64 34.35
CA ASP A 425 14.12 2.01 34.29
C ASP A 425 15.03 0.79 34.30
N TRP A 426 14.77 -0.17 35.18
CA TRP A 426 15.55 -1.40 35.25
C TRP A 426 15.46 -2.23 33.96
N LEU A 427 14.26 -2.37 33.37
CA LEU A 427 14.09 -3.08 32.10
C LEU A 427 14.81 -2.37 30.95
N ALA A 428 14.73 -1.04 30.88
CA ALA A 428 15.45 -0.27 29.87
C ALA A 428 16.97 -0.40 30.03
N GLU A 429 17.48 -0.37 31.26
CA GLU A 429 18.90 -0.59 31.55
C GLU A 429 19.37 -1.99 31.12
N GLU A 430 18.60 -3.04 31.43
CA GLU A 430 18.93 -4.40 31.00
C GLU A 430 18.90 -4.55 29.48
N MET A 431 17.90 -3.96 28.80
CA MET A 431 17.84 -3.95 27.34
C MET A 431 19.07 -3.25 26.73
N LEU A 432 19.46 -2.10 27.27
CA LEU A 432 20.67 -1.38 26.86
C LEU A 432 21.94 -2.22 27.09
N ARG A 433 22.06 -2.84 28.27
CA ARG A 433 23.19 -3.70 28.66
C ARG A 433 23.37 -4.89 27.71
N TYR A 434 22.27 -5.50 27.27
CA TYR A 434 22.31 -6.67 26.40
C TYR A 434 22.22 -6.36 24.90
N GLY A 435 22.08 -5.09 24.54
CA GLY A 435 21.94 -4.66 23.14
C GLY A 435 20.59 -5.04 22.52
N VAL A 436 19.54 -5.12 23.33
CA VAL A 436 18.17 -5.46 22.92
C VAL A 436 17.43 -4.17 22.58
N LYS A 437 16.86 -4.06 21.37
CA LYS A 437 16.09 -2.87 20.99
C LYS A 437 14.69 -2.91 21.64
N PRO A 438 14.26 -1.89 22.38
CA PRO A 438 12.90 -1.83 22.90
C PRO A 438 11.86 -1.59 21.80
N GLU A 439 10.73 -2.30 21.86
CA GLU A 439 9.46 -1.85 21.28
C GLU A 439 8.58 -1.28 22.40
N ILE A 440 8.21 0.00 22.29
CA ILE A 440 7.45 0.68 23.33
C ILE A 440 5.97 0.32 23.21
N GLU A 441 5.42 -0.32 24.23
CA GLU A 441 3.99 -0.66 24.29
C GLU A 441 3.21 0.54 24.86
N ALA A 442 2.74 1.42 23.98
CA ALA A 442 1.98 2.61 24.36
C ALA A 442 0.48 2.29 24.44
N PHE A 443 0.02 2.00 25.65
CA PHE A 443 -1.40 1.82 25.96
C PHE A 443 -2.15 3.13 26.24
N ASP A 444 -1.42 4.23 26.42
CA ASP A 444 -1.95 5.58 26.65
C ASP A 444 -0.93 6.64 26.18
N LEU A 445 -1.39 7.88 25.97
CA LEU A 445 -0.64 8.97 25.36
C LEU A 445 0.65 9.31 26.11
N SER A 446 0.60 9.33 27.45
CA SER A 446 1.75 9.69 28.30
C SER A 446 2.94 8.75 28.10
N MET A 447 2.71 7.50 27.69
CA MET A 447 3.76 6.51 27.44
C MET A 447 4.63 6.90 26.23
N ILE A 448 4.06 7.59 25.24
CA ILE A 448 4.80 8.15 24.09
C ILE A 448 5.74 9.28 24.57
N PHE A 449 5.25 10.17 25.42
CA PHE A 449 6.06 11.25 26.00
C PHE A 449 7.18 10.70 26.90
N GLN A 450 6.88 9.66 27.68
CA GLN A 450 7.87 9.00 28.53
C GLN A 450 8.96 8.34 27.67
N ALA A 451 8.61 7.63 26.61
CA ALA A 451 9.58 7.02 25.69
C ALA A 451 10.48 8.06 25.00
N ALA A 452 9.91 9.19 24.55
CA ALA A 452 10.68 10.29 24.00
C ALA A 452 11.66 10.89 25.02
N THR A 453 11.23 11.05 26.28
CA THR A 453 12.09 11.50 27.38
C THR A 453 13.23 10.51 27.63
N MET A 454 12.92 9.22 27.74
CA MET A 454 13.90 8.14 27.96
C MET A 454 14.90 8.00 26.82
N THR A 455 14.51 8.34 25.59
CA THR A 455 15.44 8.37 24.45
C THR A 455 16.36 9.58 24.54
N LYS A 456 15.80 10.76 24.86
CA LYS A 456 16.56 12.00 24.98
C LYS A 456 17.62 11.96 26.09
N ASP A 457 17.35 11.27 27.19
CA ASP A 457 18.29 11.11 28.30
C ASP A 457 19.18 9.84 28.21
N GLY A 458 19.07 9.09 27.11
CA GLY A 458 19.96 7.97 26.79
C GLY A 458 19.61 6.63 27.44
N ARG A 459 18.46 6.53 28.13
CA ARG A 459 17.95 5.24 28.66
C ARG A 459 17.47 4.29 27.57
N ILE A 460 17.09 4.81 26.39
CA ILE A 460 16.74 4.04 25.21
C ILE A 460 17.68 4.43 24.06
N ALA A 461 18.30 3.44 23.42
CA ALA A 461 19.25 3.66 22.33
C ALA A 461 18.60 3.56 20.94
N GLY A 462 19.08 4.44 20.04
CA GLY A 462 18.68 4.45 18.63
C GLY A 462 17.28 5.00 18.37
N PRO A 463 16.82 4.98 17.10
CA PRO A 463 15.48 5.46 16.74
C PRO A 463 14.40 4.65 17.45
N LEU A 464 13.38 5.33 17.99
CA LEU A 464 12.28 4.67 18.69
C LEU A 464 11.47 3.77 17.74
N HIS A 465 10.98 2.66 18.28
CA HIS A 465 9.87 1.89 17.69
C HIS A 465 8.73 1.84 18.71
N VAL A 466 7.57 2.37 18.37
CA VAL A 466 6.44 2.51 19.30
C VAL A 466 5.21 1.77 18.78
N GLN A 467 4.64 0.91 19.60
CA GLN A 467 3.40 0.20 19.32
C GLN A 467 2.22 0.91 19.99
N PHE A 468 1.23 1.33 19.21
CA PHE A 468 -0.02 1.90 19.70
C PHE A 468 -1.01 0.78 19.96
N VAL A 469 -1.21 0.44 21.24
CA VAL A 469 -2.11 -0.66 21.62
C VAL A 469 -3.49 -0.12 21.96
N MET A 470 -4.49 -0.51 21.17
CA MET A 470 -5.87 0.00 21.30
C MET A 470 -6.92 -1.10 21.32
N GLY A 471 -7.99 -0.87 22.09
CA GLY A 471 -9.14 -1.79 22.21
C GLY A 471 -9.09 -2.72 23.42
N VAL A 472 -8.08 -2.61 24.29
CA VAL A 472 -8.09 -3.27 25.60
C VAL A 472 -9.16 -2.63 26.49
N LYS A 473 -10.08 -3.43 27.04
CA LYS A 473 -11.10 -2.92 27.97
C LYS A 473 -10.44 -2.21 29.16
N ASN A 474 -10.93 -1.00 29.47
CA ASN A 474 -10.44 -0.07 30.50
C ASN A 474 -9.14 0.69 30.18
N ALA A 475 -8.52 0.48 29.01
CA ALA A 475 -7.40 1.29 28.51
C ALA A 475 -7.86 2.15 27.31
N MET A 476 -6.94 2.57 26.43
CA MET A 476 -7.26 3.32 25.21
C MET A 476 -8.17 2.49 24.28
N PRO A 477 -9.40 2.96 23.96
CA PRO A 477 -10.24 2.31 22.95
C PRO A 477 -9.66 2.46 21.54
N ALA A 478 -10.13 1.64 20.61
CA ALA A 478 -9.84 1.85 19.19
C ALA A 478 -10.62 3.08 18.69
N ASP A 479 -9.93 4.21 18.61
CA ASP A 479 -10.47 5.51 18.23
C ASP A 479 -9.55 6.17 17.19
N ARG A 480 -10.12 6.58 16.04
CA ARG A 480 -9.32 7.02 14.88
C ARG A 480 -8.61 8.33 15.16
N ASP A 481 -9.29 9.29 15.78
CA ASP A 481 -8.73 10.61 16.04
C ASP A 481 -7.59 10.51 17.06
N SER A 482 -7.76 9.68 18.09
CA SER A 482 -6.70 9.35 19.06
C SER A 482 -5.51 8.66 18.39
N PHE A 483 -5.74 7.71 17.47
CA PHE A 483 -4.66 7.03 16.74
C PHE A 483 -3.85 8.02 15.88
N ALA A 484 -4.54 8.88 15.10
CA ALA A 484 -3.89 9.91 14.31
C ALA A 484 -3.13 10.92 15.20
N PHE A 485 -3.69 11.25 16.36
CA PHE A 485 -3.03 12.11 17.34
C PHE A 485 -1.78 11.46 17.96
N PHE A 486 -1.79 10.16 18.20
CA PHE A 486 -0.61 9.39 18.64
C PHE A 486 0.49 9.45 17.59
N ALA A 487 0.17 9.14 16.33
CA ALA A 487 1.12 9.19 15.21
C ALA A 487 1.72 10.60 15.04
N LYS A 488 0.87 11.64 15.03
CA LYS A 488 1.30 13.05 14.97
C LYS A 488 2.18 13.44 16.15
N THR A 489 1.84 12.99 17.35
CA THR A 489 2.61 13.27 18.57
C THR A 489 3.98 12.59 18.54
N LEU A 490 4.03 11.33 18.13
CA LEU A 490 5.29 10.59 17.97
C LEU A 490 6.18 11.29 16.94
N ASN A 491 5.68 11.59 15.75
CA ASN A 491 6.44 12.28 14.71
C ASN A 491 6.98 13.65 15.17
N ARG A 492 6.21 14.39 16.00
CA ARG A 492 6.67 15.67 16.57
C ARG A 492 7.77 15.50 17.63
N LEU A 493 7.73 14.43 18.43
CA LEU A 493 8.65 14.21 19.55
C LEU A 493 9.91 13.45 19.14
N ALA A 494 9.79 12.53 18.18
CA ALA A 494 10.86 11.69 17.65
C ALA A 494 10.60 11.44 16.14
N PRO A 495 11.02 12.35 15.25
CA PRO A 495 10.72 12.29 13.81
C PRO A 495 11.35 11.10 13.06
N ASP A 496 12.39 10.50 13.64
CA ASP A 496 13.07 9.30 13.14
C ASP A 496 12.46 7.99 13.67
N ALA A 497 11.45 8.09 14.55
CA ALA A 497 10.78 6.94 15.10
C ALA A 497 9.90 6.22 14.06
N THR A 498 9.74 4.92 14.26
CA THR A 498 8.76 4.09 13.54
C THR A 498 7.64 3.69 14.49
N PHE A 499 6.49 3.30 13.96
CA PHE A 499 5.37 2.84 14.79
C PHE A 499 4.61 1.67 14.20
N THR A 500 3.93 0.92 15.07
CA THR A 500 3.06 -0.21 14.75
C THR A 500 1.70 0.01 15.42
N GLY A 501 0.59 -0.19 14.72
CA GLY A 501 -0.73 -0.23 15.37
C GLY A 501 -1.15 -1.65 15.73
N ALA A 502 -1.62 -1.83 16.96
CA ALA A 502 -2.06 -3.11 17.49
C ALA A 502 -3.50 -3.01 18.02
N GLY A 503 -4.44 -3.65 17.31
CA GLY A 503 -5.86 -3.66 17.68
C GLY A 503 -6.27 -4.95 18.36
N ILE A 504 -6.95 -4.85 19.50
CA ILE A 504 -7.39 -6.02 20.27
C ILE A 504 -8.77 -6.52 19.83
N GLY A 505 -8.88 -7.84 19.64
CA GLY A 505 -10.10 -8.53 19.23
C GLY A 505 -10.61 -8.05 17.88
N ARG A 506 -11.88 -7.65 17.81
CA ARG A 506 -12.52 -7.17 16.57
C ARG A 506 -11.83 -5.95 15.93
N HIS A 507 -10.97 -5.25 16.68
CA HIS A 507 -10.29 -4.04 16.23
C HIS A 507 -8.95 -4.33 15.53
N GLN A 508 -8.50 -5.59 15.47
CA GLN A 508 -7.21 -5.96 14.86
C GLN A 508 -7.09 -5.44 13.42
N THR A 509 -8.02 -5.80 12.54
CA THR A 509 -8.00 -5.35 11.14
C THR A 509 -8.13 -3.84 11.02
N THR A 510 -8.93 -3.20 11.88
CA THR A 510 -9.09 -1.75 11.91
C THR A 510 -7.78 -1.03 12.17
N LEU A 511 -6.99 -1.48 13.16
CA LEU A 511 -5.70 -0.87 13.48
C LEU A 511 -4.62 -1.21 12.44
N ILE A 512 -4.69 -2.38 11.80
CA ILE A 512 -3.85 -2.69 10.63
C ILE A 512 -4.08 -1.64 9.54
N ASP A 513 -5.34 -1.36 9.19
CA ASP A 513 -5.66 -0.36 8.17
C ASP A 513 -5.18 1.04 8.53
N TRP A 514 -5.46 1.49 9.74
CA TRP A 514 -5.04 2.82 10.18
C TRP A 514 -3.53 2.95 10.20
N SER A 515 -2.80 1.88 10.56
CA SER A 515 -1.34 1.88 10.49
C SER A 515 -0.85 1.99 9.05
N LEU A 516 -1.48 1.29 8.12
CA LEU A 516 -1.10 1.33 6.71
C LEU A 516 -1.31 2.72 6.12
N GLU A 517 -2.44 3.35 6.43
CA GLU A 517 -2.80 4.71 5.99
C GLU A 517 -1.87 5.80 6.55
N GLU A 518 -1.46 5.68 7.82
CA GLU A 518 -0.58 6.64 8.49
C GLU A 518 0.92 6.33 8.27
N GLY A 519 1.26 5.37 7.41
CA GLY A 519 2.65 5.02 7.07
C GLY A 519 3.38 4.15 8.10
N GLY A 520 2.69 3.63 9.11
CA GLY A 520 3.22 2.74 10.15
C GLY A 520 3.30 1.26 9.72
N HIS A 521 3.43 0.38 10.70
CA HIS A 521 3.55 -1.07 10.55
C HIS A 521 2.39 -1.82 11.22
N CYS A 522 2.28 -3.12 10.98
CA CYS A 522 1.11 -3.90 11.37
C CYS A 522 1.44 -4.94 12.45
N ARG A 523 0.55 -5.13 13.42
CA ARG A 523 0.57 -6.27 14.34
C ARG A 523 -0.72 -7.08 14.22
N THR A 524 -0.59 -8.40 14.28
CA THR A 524 -1.68 -9.37 14.23
C THR A 524 -1.32 -10.62 15.03
N GLY A 525 -2.29 -11.47 15.36
CA GLY A 525 -2.01 -12.81 15.89
C GLY A 525 -3.01 -13.26 16.94
N LEU A 526 -2.95 -14.54 17.29
CA LEU A 526 -3.88 -15.17 18.22
C LEU A 526 -3.78 -14.60 19.64
N GLU A 527 -2.67 -13.95 20.00
CA GLU A 527 -2.56 -13.15 21.22
C GLU A 527 -3.63 -12.06 21.31
N ASP A 528 -3.82 -11.34 20.21
CA ASP A 528 -4.65 -10.14 20.17
C ASP A 528 -6.08 -10.46 19.71
N ASN A 529 -6.24 -11.44 18.81
CA ASN A 529 -7.53 -11.82 18.26
C ASN A 529 -7.54 -13.30 17.79
N VAL A 530 -8.45 -14.09 18.37
CA VAL A 530 -8.59 -15.52 18.03
C VAL A 530 -9.55 -15.80 16.86
N ARG A 531 -10.03 -14.76 16.15
CA ARG A 531 -11.08 -14.85 15.12
C ARG A 531 -10.68 -14.20 13.80
N LEU A 532 -11.05 -14.79 12.66
CA LEU A 532 -10.92 -14.14 11.34
C LEU A 532 -12.10 -13.21 11.05
N SER A 533 -13.29 -13.60 11.50
CA SER A 533 -14.52 -12.85 11.35
C SER A 533 -15.36 -12.97 12.62
N ARG A 534 -16.54 -12.33 12.65
CA ARG A 534 -17.45 -12.43 13.79
C ARG A 534 -17.75 -13.90 14.15
N ASP A 535 -17.97 -14.73 13.14
CA ASP A 535 -18.49 -16.08 13.30
C ASP A 535 -17.43 -17.18 13.09
N GLU A 536 -16.21 -16.82 12.70
CA GLU A 536 -15.15 -17.76 12.35
C GLU A 536 -13.90 -17.58 13.23
N LEU A 537 -13.50 -18.66 13.93
CA LEU A 537 -12.22 -18.73 14.63
C LEU A 537 -11.07 -18.78 13.61
N ALA A 538 -9.97 -18.11 13.93
CA ALA A 538 -8.79 -18.16 13.07
C ALA A 538 -8.13 -19.54 13.13
N PRO A 539 -7.91 -20.22 11.98
CA PRO A 539 -7.38 -21.58 11.98
C PRO A 539 -5.89 -21.64 12.33
N SER A 540 -5.14 -20.54 12.18
CA SER A 540 -3.74 -20.40 12.61
C SER A 540 -3.31 -18.94 12.66
N ASN A 541 -2.16 -18.65 13.29
CA ASN A 541 -1.53 -17.34 13.21
C ASN A 541 -1.21 -16.95 11.75
N ALA A 542 -0.80 -17.91 10.92
CA ALA A 542 -0.51 -17.66 9.50
C ALA A 542 -1.74 -17.17 8.72
N ALA A 543 -2.95 -17.60 9.09
CA ALA A 543 -4.17 -17.08 8.49
C ALA A 543 -4.40 -15.59 8.82
N LEU A 544 -4.10 -15.18 10.06
CA LEU A 544 -4.16 -13.79 10.48
C LEU A 544 -3.05 -12.94 9.83
N VAL A 545 -1.86 -13.51 9.63
CA VAL A 545 -0.78 -12.86 8.87
C VAL A 545 -1.16 -12.69 7.40
N ARG A 546 -1.73 -13.71 6.75
CA ARG A 546 -2.23 -13.57 5.37
C ARG A 546 -3.26 -12.45 5.25
N LEU A 547 -4.17 -12.32 6.22
CA LEU A 547 -5.09 -11.19 6.28
C LEU A 547 -4.32 -9.86 6.36
N ALA A 548 -3.30 -9.74 7.21
CA ALA A 548 -2.48 -8.53 7.31
C ALA A 548 -1.70 -8.24 6.00
N VAL A 549 -1.19 -9.27 5.31
CA VAL A 549 -0.57 -9.15 3.98
C VAL A 549 -1.58 -8.65 2.95
N GLU A 550 -2.78 -9.23 2.91
CA GLU A 550 -3.87 -8.78 2.04
C GLU A 550 -4.24 -7.32 2.31
N ARG A 551 -4.24 -6.88 3.59
CA ARG A 551 -4.39 -5.46 3.92
C ARG A 551 -3.21 -4.64 3.40
N CYS A 552 -1.96 -5.07 3.60
CA CYS A 552 -0.80 -4.35 3.05
C CYS A 552 -0.94 -4.15 1.54
N GLU A 553 -1.28 -5.20 0.81
CA GLU A 553 -1.50 -5.17 -0.63
C GLU A 553 -2.65 -4.22 -1.02
N ALA A 554 -3.77 -4.25 -0.28
CA ALA A 554 -4.90 -3.34 -0.49
C ALA A 554 -4.54 -1.86 -0.28
N HIS A 555 -3.52 -1.57 0.53
CA HIS A 555 -2.99 -0.23 0.76
C HIS A 555 -1.76 0.11 -0.11
N GLY A 556 -1.46 -0.68 -1.15
CA GLY A 556 -0.34 -0.43 -2.06
C GLY A 556 1.05 -0.68 -1.45
N ARG A 557 1.10 -1.41 -0.34
CA ARG A 557 2.32 -1.78 0.39
C ARG A 557 2.55 -3.29 0.27
N ARG A 558 3.70 -3.77 0.73
CA ARG A 558 3.96 -5.21 0.82
C ARG A 558 4.53 -5.57 2.19
N ALA A 559 4.45 -6.85 2.53
CA ALA A 559 5.23 -7.38 3.64
C ALA A 559 6.73 -7.11 3.42
N ALA A 560 7.39 -6.62 4.47
CA ALA A 560 8.83 -6.48 4.54
C ALA A 560 9.48 -7.87 4.61
N THR A 561 10.56 -8.06 3.86
CA THR A 561 11.45 -9.19 4.13
C THR A 561 12.12 -9.00 5.50
N PRO A 562 12.66 -10.06 6.12
CA PRO A 562 13.35 -9.92 7.40
C PRO A 562 14.51 -8.91 7.38
N ASP A 563 15.29 -8.88 6.30
CA ASP A 563 16.38 -7.90 6.13
C ASP A 563 15.88 -6.46 6.03
N GLU A 564 14.75 -6.24 5.35
CA GLU A 564 14.13 -4.93 5.28
C GLU A 564 13.59 -4.49 6.63
N ALA A 565 12.91 -5.40 7.35
CA ALA A 565 12.43 -5.13 8.70
C ALA A 565 13.58 -4.77 9.64
N ARG A 566 14.70 -5.50 9.59
CA ARG A 566 15.90 -5.21 10.38
C ARG A 566 16.47 -3.83 10.05
N ARG A 567 16.56 -3.47 8.77
CA ARG A 567 17.01 -2.12 8.35
C ARG A 567 16.07 -1.01 8.82
N ILE A 568 14.76 -1.18 8.64
CA ILE A 568 13.74 -0.21 9.09
C ILE A 568 13.85 0.02 10.60
N LEU A 569 14.05 -1.05 11.38
CA LEU A 569 14.18 -0.99 12.82
C LEU A 569 15.60 -0.62 13.31
N SER A 570 16.55 -0.38 12.40
CA SER A 570 17.95 -0.12 12.73
C SER A 570 18.59 -1.22 13.60
N LEU A 571 18.26 -2.48 13.30
CA LEU A 571 18.86 -3.66 13.90
C LEU A 571 20.06 -4.14 13.08
N ALA A 572 20.94 -4.92 13.71
CA ALA A 572 22.01 -5.60 13.01
C ALA A 572 21.45 -6.55 11.93
N ALA A 573 22.19 -6.70 10.82
CA ALA A 573 21.91 -7.72 9.82
C ALA A 573 21.96 -9.11 10.48
N ALA A 574 21.10 -10.01 9.99
CA ALA A 574 20.88 -11.35 10.56
C ALA A 574 22.13 -12.24 10.54
#